data_AF-A0A0F8XFJ9-F1
#
_entry.id   AF-A0A0F8XFJ9-F1
#
_cell.length_a   1.000
_cell.length_b   1.000
_cell.length_c   1.000
_cell.angle_alpha   90.00
_cell.angle_beta   90.00
_cell.angle_gamma   90.00
#
_symmetry.space_group_name_H-M   'P 1'
#
loop_
_entity.id
_entity.type
_entity.pdbx_description
1 polymer ?
#
loop_
_entity_poly.entity_id
_entity_poly.type
_entity_poly.pdbx_seq_one_letter_code
_entity_poly.pdbx_strand_id
1 'polypeptide(L)'
;MSNDQVEQNIQDYLSALTAQLQGQDIALIQDALYDAENHFRCAFDAAGRQPSAIFDIIKSYGTPKEIAKYYCDMELTVNWAIYGICTSNIIAPKNTSMFAILKDMSAYK
;
A
#
# COMPACT_ATOMS: atom_id res chain seq x y z
N MET A 1 32.52 -2.67 2.89
CA MET A 1 31.31 -3.31 3.47
C MET A 1 31.22 -4.71 2.91
N SER A 2 30.87 -5.70 3.74
CA SER A 2 30.66 -7.08 3.31
C SER A 2 29.23 -7.28 2.78
N ASN A 3 28.99 -8.30 1.95
CA ASN A 3 27.63 -8.64 1.51
C ASN A 3 26.69 -8.95 2.68
N ASP A 4 27.20 -9.54 3.76
CA ASP A 4 26.41 -9.79 4.97
C ASP A 4 25.89 -8.48 5.61
N GLN A 5 26.66 -7.39 5.50
CA GLN A 5 26.21 -6.09 5.98
C GLN A 5 25.12 -5.49 5.10
N VAL A 6 25.13 -5.79 3.78
CA VAL A 6 24.06 -5.37 2.86
C VAL A 6 22.76 -6.05 3.25
N GLU A 7 22.80 -7.36 3.50
CA GLU A 7 21.61 -8.10 3.95
C GLU A 7 21.10 -7.60 5.29
N GLN A 8 21.99 -7.28 6.23
CA GLN A 8 21.56 -6.69 7.50
C GLN A 8 20.83 -5.35 7.30
N ASN A 9 21.33 -4.46 6.43
CA ASN A 9 20.65 -3.19 6.13
C ASN A 9 19.27 -3.38 5.49
N ILE A 10 19.12 -4.39 4.62
CA ILE A 10 17.83 -4.76 4.04
C ILE A 10 16.88 -5.20 5.15
N GLN A 11 17.33 -6.11 6.02
CA GLN A 11 16.51 -6.61 7.14
C GLN A 11 16.16 -5.50 8.14
N ASP A 12 17.07 -4.57 8.40
CA ASP A 12 16.81 -3.41 9.27
C ASP A 12 15.72 -2.51 8.67
N TYR A 13 15.74 -2.28 7.35
CA TYR A 13 14.68 -1.54 6.66
C TYR A 13 13.33 -2.26 6.73
N LEU A 14 13.31 -3.56 6.43
CA LEU A 14 12.08 -4.38 6.46
C LEU A 14 11.49 -4.45 7.88
N SER A 15 12.35 -4.53 8.90
CA SER A 15 11.92 -4.48 10.30
C SER A 15 11.29 -3.14 10.66
N ALA A 16 11.90 -2.04 10.21
CA ALA A 16 11.33 -0.70 10.39
C ALA A 16 10.00 -0.52 9.65
N LEU A 17 9.88 -1.03 8.42
CA LEU A 17 8.64 -0.99 7.65
C LEU A 17 7.53 -1.79 8.33
N THR A 18 7.85 -3.00 8.81
CA THR A 18 6.93 -3.84 9.58
C THR A 18 6.43 -3.12 10.82
N ALA A 19 7.30 -2.42 11.56
CA ALA A 19 6.92 -1.66 12.74
C ALA A 19 5.94 -0.51 12.42
N GLN A 20 6.07 0.14 11.25
CA GLN A 20 5.15 1.20 10.82
C GLN A 20 3.79 0.65 10.36
N LEU A 21 3.75 -0.58 9.83
CA LEU A 21 2.54 -1.24 9.35
C LEU A 21 1.85 -2.10 10.42
N GLN A 22 2.33 -2.10 11.68
CA GLN A 22 1.68 -2.84 12.75
C GLN A 22 0.21 -2.43 12.91
N GLY A 23 -0.68 -3.42 12.86
CA GLY A 23 -2.13 -3.21 12.95
C GLY A 23 -2.85 -3.08 11.60
N GLN A 24 -2.12 -3.12 10.48
CA GLN A 24 -2.72 -3.30 9.15
C GLN A 24 -3.03 -4.78 8.88
N ASP A 25 -3.69 -5.06 7.77
CA ASP A 25 -3.92 -6.44 7.29
C ASP A 25 -2.58 -7.16 7.11
N ILE A 26 -2.52 -8.40 7.56
CA ILE A 26 -1.36 -9.29 7.39
C ILE A 26 -1.03 -9.43 5.91
N ALA A 27 -2.03 -9.51 5.02
CA ALA A 27 -1.81 -9.60 3.59
C ALA A 27 -1.06 -8.37 3.04
N LEU A 28 -1.46 -7.17 3.46
CA LEU A 28 -0.79 -5.93 3.08
C LEU A 28 0.64 -5.85 3.59
N ILE A 29 0.87 -6.25 4.84
CA ILE A 29 2.22 -6.26 5.42
C ILE A 29 3.13 -7.18 4.60
N GLN A 30 2.65 -8.37 4.24
CA GLN A 30 3.43 -9.31 3.43
C GLN A 30 3.70 -8.78 2.01
N ASP A 31 2.70 -8.16 1.37
CA ASP A 31 2.83 -7.57 0.04
C ASP A 31 3.91 -6.46 0.04
N ALA A 32 3.81 -5.52 0.98
CA ALA A 32 4.77 -4.42 1.12
C ALA A 32 6.20 -4.90 1.42
N LEU A 33 6.35 -5.95 2.23
CA LEU A 33 7.67 -6.53 2.55
C LEU A 33 8.27 -7.25 1.35
N TYR A 34 7.47 -8.03 0.63
CA TYR A 34 7.91 -8.76 -0.55
C TYR A 34 8.36 -7.80 -1.66
N ASP A 35 7.57 -6.76 -1.91
CA ASP A 35 7.88 -5.74 -2.92
C ASP A 35 9.15 -4.95 -2.58
N ALA A 36 9.31 -4.55 -1.31
CA ALA A 36 10.50 -3.85 -0.86
C ALA A 36 11.76 -4.71 -0.99
N GLU A 37 11.71 -5.97 -0.53
CA GLU A 37 12.84 -6.89 -0.64
C GLU A 37 13.22 -7.15 -2.09
N ASN A 38 12.23 -7.48 -2.93
CA ASN A 38 12.46 -7.76 -4.34
C ASN A 38 13.04 -6.53 -5.06
N HIS A 39 12.54 -5.33 -4.77
CA HIS A 39 13.09 -4.09 -5.31
C HIS A 39 14.57 -3.91 -4.92
N PHE A 40 14.91 -4.09 -3.63
CA PHE A 40 16.29 -3.94 -3.17
C PHE A 40 17.22 -4.97 -3.80
N ARG A 41 16.79 -6.23 -3.90
CA ARG A 41 17.59 -7.30 -4.53
C ARG A 41 17.81 -7.02 -6.02
N CYS A 42 16.76 -6.66 -6.76
CA CYS A 42 16.86 -6.32 -8.18
C CYS A 42 17.75 -5.09 -8.41
N ALA A 43 17.57 -4.03 -7.62
CA ALA A 43 18.38 -2.82 -7.72
C ALA A 43 19.85 -3.07 -7.37
N PHE A 44 20.10 -3.91 -6.36
CA PHE A 44 21.46 -4.30 -5.97
C PHE A 44 22.16 -5.14 -7.05
N ASP A 45 21.43 -6.06 -7.69
CA ASP A 45 21.94 -6.83 -8.83
C ASP A 45 22.22 -5.92 -10.04
N ALA A 46 21.33 -4.97 -10.34
CA ALA A 46 21.53 -3.98 -11.40
C ALA A 46 22.73 -3.06 -11.15
N ALA A 47 23.05 -2.77 -9.88
CA ALA A 47 24.23 -2.01 -9.46
C ALA A 47 25.52 -2.85 -9.43
N GLY A 48 25.49 -4.10 -9.90
CA GLY A 48 26.67 -4.98 -9.93
C GLY A 48 27.11 -5.46 -8.55
N ARG A 49 26.17 -5.59 -7.60
CA ARG A 49 26.38 -6.06 -6.22
C ARG A 49 27.43 -5.27 -5.45
N GLN A 50 27.51 -3.97 -5.70
CA GLN A 50 28.41 -3.09 -4.98
C GLN A 50 27.82 -2.74 -3.61
N PRO A 51 28.48 -3.09 -2.50
CA PRO A 51 27.93 -2.88 -1.15
C PRO A 51 27.64 -1.40 -0.81
N SER A 52 28.32 -0.46 -1.46
CA SER A 52 28.06 0.97 -1.28
C SER A 52 26.73 1.42 -1.88
N ALA A 53 26.22 0.72 -2.90
CA ALA A 53 25.00 1.10 -3.61
C ALA A 53 23.74 0.94 -2.76
N ILE A 54 23.76 0.09 -1.73
CA ILE A 54 22.56 -0.20 -0.93
C ILE A 54 21.99 1.06 -0.24
N PHE A 55 22.84 1.98 0.20
CA PHE A 55 22.39 3.22 0.84
C PHE A 55 21.66 4.12 -0.16
N ASP A 56 22.18 4.24 -1.38
CA ASP A 56 21.55 5.04 -2.43
C ASP A 56 20.24 4.41 -2.89
N ILE A 57 20.18 3.07 -2.95
CA ILE A 57 18.97 2.31 -3.27
C ILE A 57 17.89 2.55 -2.20
N ILE A 58 18.22 2.34 -0.92
CA ILE A 58 17.28 2.55 0.20
C ILE A 58 16.78 4.01 0.22
N LYS A 59 17.69 4.97 0.03
CA LYS A 59 17.36 6.38 -0.02
C LYS A 59 16.43 6.73 -1.19
N SER A 60 16.64 6.10 -2.34
CA SER A 60 15.81 6.31 -3.54
C SER A 60 14.44 5.65 -3.41
N TYR A 61 14.35 4.53 -2.69
CA TYR A 61 13.08 3.85 -2.42
C TYR A 61 12.21 4.66 -1.45
N GLY A 62 12.79 5.30 -0.45
CA GLY A 62 12.10 6.22 0.47
C GLY A 62 12.06 5.72 1.91
N THR A 63 11.58 6.55 2.84
CA THR A 63 11.59 6.18 4.25
C THR A 63 10.51 5.12 4.56
N PRO A 64 10.75 4.19 5.52
CA PRO A 64 9.77 3.17 5.88
C PRO A 64 8.40 3.74 6.25
N LYS A 65 8.37 4.94 6.84
CA LYS A 65 7.15 5.66 7.23
C LYS A 65 6.37 6.17 6.02
N GLU A 66 7.04 6.74 5.03
CA GLU A 66 6.40 7.21 3.79
C GLU A 66 5.82 6.04 3.01
N ILE A 67 6.58 4.95 2.89
CA ILE A 67 6.13 3.74 2.20
C ILE A 67 4.96 3.09 2.93
N ALA A 68 5.03 2.95 4.26
CA ALA A 68 3.90 2.45 5.04
C ALA A 68 2.64 3.30 4.83
N LYS A 69 2.78 4.62 4.81
CA LYS A 69 1.65 5.53 4.53
C LYS A 69 1.07 5.32 3.14
N TYR A 70 1.89 5.14 2.11
CA TYR A 70 1.43 4.88 0.74
C TYR A 70 0.57 3.62 0.66
N TYR A 71 1.02 2.51 1.26
CA TYR A 71 0.24 1.27 1.33
C TYR A 71 -1.07 1.43 2.11
N CYS A 72 -1.04 2.10 3.27
CA CYS A 72 -2.25 2.38 4.06
C CYS A 72 -3.26 3.27 3.29
N ASP A 73 -2.78 4.29 2.58
CA ASP A 73 -3.64 5.19 1.79
C ASP A 73 -4.23 4.46 0.56
N MET A 74 -3.48 3.50 -0.02
CA MET A 74 -3.98 2.63 -1.09
C MET A 74 -5.10 1.69 -0.62
N GLU A 75 -5.03 1.10 0.57
CA GLU A 75 -6.11 0.27 1.12
C GLU A 75 -7.40 1.05 1.33
N LEU A 76 -7.32 2.28 1.83
CA LEU A 76 -8.49 3.17 1.90
C LEU A 76 -9.11 3.39 0.51
N THR A 77 -8.26 3.37 -0.53
CA THR A 77 -8.62 3.50 -1.95
C THR A 77 -9.00 2.16 -2.63
N VAL A 78 -8.89 1.01 -1.98
CA VAL A 78 -9.42 -0.26 -2.52
C VAL A 78 -10.67 -0.67 -1.77
N ASN A 79 -10.72 -0.42 -0.46
CA ASN A 79 -11.85 -0.78 0.39
C ASN A 79 -13.13 0.03 0.04
N TRP A 80 -13.02 1.30 -0.36
CA TRP A 80 -14.18 2.06 -0.89
C TRP A 80 -14.68 1.49 -2.22
N ALA A 81 -13.76 1.08 -3.10
CA ALA A 81 -14.07 0.63 -4.45
C ALA A 81 -14.72 -0.77 -4.45
N ILE A 82 -14.31 -1.65 -3.53
CA ILE A 82 -14.80 -3.03 -3.45
C ILE A 82 -15.98 -3.19 -2.50
N TYR A 83 -15.95 -2.55 -1.32
CA TYR A 83 -16.95 -2.80 -0.28
C TYR A 83 -17.95 -1.66 -0.09
N GLY A 84 -17.71 -0.47 -0.67
CA GLY A 84 -18.66 0.66 -0.62
C GLY A 84 -18.95 1.20 0.78
N ILE A 85 -18.15 0.84 1.80
CA ILE A 85 -18.35 1.27 3.18
C ILE A 85 -17.57 2.58 3.38
N CYS A 86 -18.28 3.71 3.34
CA CYS A 86 -17.78 4.96 3.91
C CYS A 86 -18.01 4.91 5.42
N THR A 87 -16.95 4.70 6.22
CA THR A 87 -16.99 5.00 7.66
C THR A 87 -16.89 6.52 7.88
N SER A 88 -17.79 7.28 7.30
CA SER A 88 -17.95 8.69 7.61
C SER A 88 -19.11 8.83 8.59
N ASN A 89 -18.79 9.02 9.87
CA ASN A 89 -19.75 9.42 10.90
C ASN A 89 -20.17 10.89 10.66
N ILE A 90 -20.80 11.14 9.51
CA ILE A 90 -21.29 12.46 9.10
C ILE A 90 -22.81 12.42 9.20
N ILE A 91 -23.27 13.23 10.14
CA ILE A 91 -24.64 13.59 10.45
C ILE A 91 -25.51 13.62 9.19
N ALA A 92 -26.55 12.77 9.16
CA ALA A 92 -27.52 12.71 8.09
C ALA A 92 -28.36 13.99 7.98
N PRO A 93 -28.54 14.55 6.77
CA PRO A 93 -29.76 15.26 6.43
C PRO A 93 -30.70 14.38 5.59
N LYS A 94 -31.99 14.59 5.85
CA LYS A 94 -33.15 13.82 5.39
C LYS A 94 -33.39 13.94 3.88
N ASN A 95 -33.84 12.81 3.30
CA ASN A 95 -34.74 12.70 2.15
C ASN A 95 -34.28 13.29 0.81
N THR A 96 -33.91 12.43 -0.15
CA THR A 96 -34.53 12.40 -1.49
C THR A 96 -34.24 11.05 -2.14
N SER A 97 -35.30 10.34 -2.52
CA SER A 97 -35.30 9.10 -3.28
C SER A 97 -34.63 9.28 -4.65
N MET A 98 -33.60 8.48 -4.95
CA MET A 98 -32.91 8.45 -6.26
C MET A 98 -33.28 7.23 -7.13
N PHE A 99 -34.34 6.48 -6.80
CA PHE A 99 -34.78 5.28 -7.54
C PHE A 99 -36.27 5.30 -7.90
N ALA A 100 -36.83 6.46 -8.27
CA ALA A 100 -38.25 6.61 -8.56
C ALA A 100 -38.59 6.84 -10.06
N ILE A 101 -37.66 6.62 -10.99
CA ILE A 101 -37.92 6.86 -12.42
C ILE A 101 -37.61 5.58 -13.21
N LEU A 102 -38.57 5.17 -14.05
CA LEU A 102 -38.62 4.00 -14.92
C LEU A 102 -39.21 2.71 -14.33
N LYS A 103 -40.42 2.82 -13.78
CA LYS A 103 -41.39 1.73 -13.87
C LYS A 103 -42.62 2.22 -14.63
N ASP A 104 -42.57 2.19 -15.96
CA ASP A 104 -43.78 1.90 -16.76
C ASP A 104 -43.41 1.41 -18.17
N MET A 105 -43.54 0.10 -18.36
CA MET A 105 -43.36 -0.62 -19.63
C MET A 105 -44.71 -1.23 -20.00
N SER A 106 -45.70 -0.39 -20.29
CA SER A 106 -47.04 -0.85 -20.74
C SER A 106 -47.64 -0.03 -21.90
N ALA A 107 -46.85 0.84 -22.54
CA ALA A 107 -47.35 1.78 -23.55
C ALA A 107 -46.75 1.61 -24.96
N TYR A 108 -46.49 0.37 -25.41
CA TYR A 108 -46.36 0.08 -26.84
C TYR A 108 -47.48 -0.87 -27.24
N LYS A 109 -48.44 -0.35 -28.03
CA LYS A 109 -49.53 -1.07 -28.67
C LYS A 109 -49.55 -0.68 -30.14
#